data_AF-A0A7V5Y4X3-F1
#
_entry.id   AF-A0A7V5Y4X3-F1
#
_cell.length_a   1.000
_cell.length_b   1.000
_cell.length_c   1.000
_cell.angle_alpha   90.00
_cell.angle_beta   90.00
_cell.angle_gamma   90.00
#
_symmetry.space_group_name_H-M   'P 1'
#
loop_
_entity.id
_entity.type
_entity.pdbx_description
1 polymer ?
#
loop_
_entity_poly.entity_id
_entity_poly.type
_entity_poly.pdbx_seq_one_letter_code
_entity_poly.pdbx_strand_id
1 'polypeptide(L)' 'MKAMELDPETLRQMGYRVIDLLVDYWQTLPKQPIGRRPSRKELERLLAEPIPITPQPFEQVLQEFQQKVLPN' A
#
# COMPACT_ATOMS: atom_id res chain seq x y z
N MET A 1 22.79 -9.20 -8.12
CA MET A 1 21.68 -8.55 -7.39
C MET A 1 21.67 -9.13 -5.98
N LYS A 2 21.88 -8.31 -4.96
CA LYS A 2 21.88 -8.78 -3.57
C LYS A 2 20.42 -9.00 -3.16
N ALA A 3 20.02 -10.24 -2.93
CA ALA A 3 18.73 -10.53 -2.31
C ALA A 3 18.66 -9.72 -1.01
N MET A 4 17.53 -9.04 -0.79
CA MET A 4 17.29 -8.30 0.44
C MET A 4 17.41 -9.30 1.60
N GLU A 5 18.47 -9.21 2.41
CA GLU A 5 18.65 -10.02 3.62
C GLU A 5 17.72 -9.48 4.72
N LEU A 6 16.41 -9.46 4.45
CA LEU A 6 15.42 -9.27 5.51
C LEU A 6 15.41 -10.56 6.33
N ASP A 7 15.68 -10.44 7.63
CA ASP A 7 15.62 -11.59 8.50
C ASP A 7 14.18 -12.11 8.61
N PRO A 8 13.99 -13.39 8.95
CA PRO A 8 12.66 -14.01 8.99
C PRO A 8 11.67 -13.31 9.94
N GLU A 9 12.16 -12.71 11.03
CA GLU A 9 11.29 -12.03 11.99
C GLU A 9 10.80 -10.69 11.44
N THR A 10 11.69 -9.93 10.79
CA THR A 10 11.30 -8.71 10.06
C THR A 10 10.25 -9.01 8.99
N LEU A 11 10.43 -10.07 8.19
CA LEU A 11 9.45 -10.48 7.18
C LEU A 11 8.10 -10.86 7.81
N ARG A 12 8.13 -11.57 8.94
CA ARG A 12 6.92 -11.96 9.68
C ARG A 12 6.17 -10.72 10.18
N GLN A 13 6.87 -9.75 10.75
CA GLN A 13 6.29 -8.50 11.23
C GLN A 13 5.67 -7.69 10.10
N MET A 14 6.38 -7.56 8.96
CA MET A 14 5.82 -6.92 7.75
C MET A 14 4.56 -7.63 7.28
N GLY A 15 4.57 -8.97 7.25
CA GLY A 15 3.42 -9.77 6.87
C GLY A 15 2.21 -9.52 7.78
N TYR A 16 2.39 -9.55 9.10
CA TYR A 16 1.31 -9.25 10.04
C TYR A 16 0.73 -7.85 9.83
N ARG A 17 1.57 -6.83 9.60
CA ARG A 17 1.11 -5.47 9.30
C ARG A 17 0.21 -5.39 8.06
N VAL A 18 0.54 -6.13 7.00
CA VAL A 18 -0.29 -6.19 5.80
C VAL A 18 -1.62 -6.89 6.10
N ILE A 19 -1.59 -7.99 6.85
CA ILE A 19 -2.81 -8.72 7.21
C ILE A 19 -3.72 -7.87 8.10
N ASP A 20 -3.18 -7.19 9.11
CA ASP A 20 -3.93 -6.28 9.97
C ASP A 20 -4.62 -5.18 9.15
N LEU A 21 -3.87 -4.55 8.23
CA LEU A 21 -4.43 -3.56 7.30
C LEU A 21 -5.60 -4.11 6.49
N LEU A 22 -5.48 -5.33 5.95
CA LEU A 22 -6.55 -5.94 5.14
C LEU A 22 -7.77 -6.27 5.99
N VAL A 23 -7.57 -6.75 7.22
CA VAL A 23 -8.65 -7.01 8.18
C VAL A 23 -9.37 -5.71 8.53
N ASP A 24 -8.63 -4.66 8.88
CA ASP A 24 -9.19 -3.34 9.20
C ASP A 24 -9.96 -2.76 8.01
N TYR A 25 -9.39 -2.83 6.81
CA TYR A 25 -10.06 -2.39 5.59
C TYR A 25 -11.37 -3.14 5.35
N TRP A 26 -11.36 -4.47 5.49
CA TRP A 26 -12.54 -5.31 5.32
C TRP A 26 -13.68 -4.89 6.25
N GLN A 27 -13.38 -4.55 7.51
CA GLN A 27 -14.40 -4.08 8.46
C GLN A 27 -15.08 -2.78 8.03
N THR A 28 -14.40 -1.95 7.22
CA THR A 28 -14.96 -0.69 6.71
C THR A 28 -15.73 -0.85 5.40
N LEU A 29 -15.45 -1.89 4.60
CA LEU A 29 -16.05 -2.11 3.27
C LEU A 29 -17.58 -2.01 3.23
N PRO A 30 -18.36 -2.55 4.20
CA PRO A 30 -19.81 -2.44 4.18
C PRO A 30 -20.35 -1.00 4.21
N LYS A 31 -19.53 -0.04 4.65
CA LYS A 31 -19.88 1.38 4.74
C LYS A 31 -19.37 2.19 3.55
N GLN A 32 -18.57 1.60 2.66
CA GLN A 32 -17.97 2.29 1.54
C GLN A 32 -18.90 2.30 0.31
N PRO A 33 -18.88 3.36 -0.50
CA PRO A 33 -19.66 3.42 -1.73
C PRO A 33 -19.14 2.41 -2.76
N ILE A 34 -20.03 1.56 -3.27
CA ILE A 34 -19.70 0.59 -4.32
C ILE A 34 -19.66 1.32 -5.68
N GLY A 35 -18.67 1.00 -6.51
CA GLY A 35 -18.65 1.42 -7.91
C GLY A 35 -17.93 2.75 -8.19
N ARG A 36 -17.24 3.34 -7.21
CA ARG A 36 -16.29 4.43 -7.48
C ARG A 36 -15.12 3.86 -8.29
N ARG A 37 -14.91 4.40 -9.49
CA ARG A 37 -13.71 4.16 -10.29
C ARG A 37 -13.15 5.53 -10.69
N PRO A 38 -11.97 5.93 -10.21
CA PRO A 38 -11.38 7.19 -10.62
C PRO A 38 -11.07 7.17 -12.11
N SER A 39 -11.18 8.33 -12.75
CA SER A 39 -10.73 8.50 -14.12
C SER A 39 -9.21 8.33 -14.21
N ARG A 40 -8.73 7.98 -15.40
CA ARG A 40 -7.29 7.89 -15.69
C ARG A 40 -6.54 9.15 -15.28
N LYS A 41 -7.12 10.33 -15.53
CA LYS A 41 -6.51 11.63 -15.20
C LYS A 41 -6.38 11.84 -13.68
N GLU A 42 -7.32 11.33 -12.90
CA GLU A 42 -7.24 11.38 -11.43
C GLU A 42 -6.14 10.45 -10.92
N LEU A 43 -6.05 9.23 -11.45
CA LEU A 43 -5.00 8.28 -11.08
C LEU A 43 -3.60 8.75 -11.51
N GLU A 44 -3.45 9.32 -12.70
CA GLU A 44 -2.18 9.87 -13.16
C GLU A 44 -1.70 11.00 -12.24
N ARG A 45 -2.59 11.90 -11.81
CA ARG A 45 -2.23 12.95 -10.84
C ARG A 45 -1.82 12.39 -9.47
N LEU A 46 -2.38 11.25 -9.09
CA LEU A 46 -2.15 10.62 -7.79
C LEU A 46 -0.88 9.75 -7.78
N LEU A 47 -0.52 9.14 -8.90
CA LEU A 47 0.51 8.09 -8.98
C LEU A 47 1.70 8.44 -9.89
N ALA A 48 1.62 9.50 -10.70
CA ALA A 48 2.73 9.90 -11.58
C ALA A 48 3.82 10.63 -10.79
N GLU A 49 4.56 9.86 -10.01
CA GLU A 49 5.73 10.29 -9.25
C GLU A 49 7.01 9.71 -9.87
N PRO A 50 8.17 10.37 -9.70
CA PRO A 50 9.45 9.82 -10.11
C PRO A 50 9.73 8.49 -9.41
N ILE A 51 10.31 7.54 -10.14
CA ILE A 51 10.73 6.26 -9.57
C ILE A 51 11.82 6.54 -8.50
N PRO A 52 11.68 6.03 -7.27
CA PRO A 52 12.66 6.24 -6.22
C PRO A 52 14.00 5.61 -6.61
N ILE A 53 15.08 6.39 -6.46
CA ILE A 53 16.46 5.95 -6.76
C ILE A 53 17.17 5.34 -5.54
N THR A 54 16.56 5.44 -4.36
CA THR A 54 17.05 4.89 -3.10
C THR A 54 15.99 4.01 -2.46
N PRO A 55 16.38 3.01 -1.64
CA PRO A 55 15.43 2.24 -0.85
C PRO A 55 14.57 3.14 0.05
N GLN A 56 13.33 2.72 0.27
CA GLN A 56 12.39 3.36 1.18
C GLN A 56 12.02 2.39 2.31
N PRO A 57 11.72 2.91 3.52
CA PRO A 57 11.17 2.09 4.59
C PRO A 57 9.85 1.43 4.17
N PHE A 58 9.63 0.19 4.61
CA PHE A 58 8.41 -0.57 4.31
C PHE A 58 7.15 0.16 4.78
N GLU A 59 7.20 0.77 5.97
CA GLU A 59 6.09 1.49 6.59
C GLU A 59 5.66 2.68 5.74
N GLN A 60 6.63 3.38 5.13
CA GLN A 60 6.34 4.47 4.23
C GLN A 60 5.60 3.97 2.98
N VAL A 61 6.09 2.90 2.35
CA VAL A 61 5.45 2.31 1.16
C VAL A 61 4.04 1.80 1.50
N LEU A 62 3.88 1.15 2.66
CA LEU A 62 2.58 0.64 3.11
C LEU A 62 1.59 1.78 3.40
N GLN A 63 2.06 2.89 3.98
CA GLN A 63 1.24 4.08 4.21
C GLN A 63 0.81 4.73 2.88
N GLU A 64 1.72 4.85 1.93
CA GLU A 64 1.40 5.39 0.59
C GLU A 64 0.38 4.51 -0.13
N PHE A 65 0.51 3.18 -0.03
CA PHE A 65 -0.48 2.24 -0.55
C PHE A 65 -1.87 2.44 0.06
N GLN A 66 -1.96 2.58 1.39
CA GLN A 66 -3.24 2.84 2.09
C GLN A 66 -3.92 4.13 1.64
N GLN A 67 -3.15 5.16 1.30
CA GLN A 67 -3.68 6.47 0.94
C GLN A 67 -4.01 6.59 -0.55
N LYS A 68 -3.15 6.04 -1.42
CA LYS A 68 -3.21 6.26 -2.87
C LYS A 68 -3.88 5.12 -3.62
N VAL A 69 -3.77 3.88 -3.14
CA VAL A 69 -4.22 2.69 -3.89
C VAL A 69 -5.49 2.11 -3.29
N LEU A 70 -5.48 1.79 -1.99
CA LEU A 70 -6.59 1.09 -1.33
C LEU A 70 -7.99 1.75 -1.41
N PRO A 71 -8.14 3.10 -1.42
CA PRO A 71 -9.46 3.74 -1.45
C PRO A 71 -10.00 4.00 -2.88
N ASN A 72 -9.28 3.60 -3.93
CA ASN A 72 -9.55 3.94 -5.33
C ASN A 72 -9.92 2.72 -6.18
#